data_AF-A0A1Q2YK17-F1
#
_entry.id   AF-A0A1Q2YK17-F1
#
_cell.length_a   1.000
_cell.length_b   1.000
_cell.length_c   1.000
_cell.angle_alpha   90.00
_cell.angle_beta   90.00
_cell.angle_gamma   90.00
#
_symmetry.space_group_name_H-M   'P 1'
#
loop_
_entity.id
_entity.type
_entity.pdbx_description
1 polymer ?
#
loop_
_entity_poly.entity_id
_entity_poly.type
_entity_poly.pdbx_seq_one_letter_code
_entity_poly.pdbx_strand_id
1 'polypeptide(L)'
;MNTRMACVCPWPNSSSAYRVTREEENQKFVSVLQDIMDMHTDNIIDLRDGIHETKAMGRAGSDASDDDSLFAGFSEKQFLDEHLAERVLMRLIANNHILLSQQKTGNQLGGAGLSSGVLDNNLNVLDVLSRSVEFVNDMSSLKYDERVDVKVDTRLIDQNGDYTCEENVDIRNIDNHQKLIFPYIGNHIEYVLNEILKNSTRALIENRVQQPIDILIVLDRSKPDSAPTLQIKISDHGGGIGPDTLSKLWEYSFTTVSSGKSSSRKGDSNGNQSALLSTQSGKDIELGAAHDLGFGKSDGEDIGADSVVSDNLIAGMGYGLPLSLTYCQLFGGDIRLHSVWGKGTDVYVVLKGL
;
A
#
# COMPACT_ATOMS: atom_id res chain seq x y z
N MET A 1 -16.96 -15.27 -35.53
CA MET A 1 -16.85 -16.59 -34.87
C MET A 1 -16.03 -16.37 -33.62
N ASN A 2 -16.68 -16.24 -32.46
CA ASN A 2 -16.04 -15.92 -31.18
C ASN A 2 -16.32 -17.07 -30.22
N THR A 3 -15.39 -18.02 -30.15
CA THR A 3 -15.41 -19.11 -29.17
C THR A 3 -14.79 -18.60 -27.87
N ARG A 4 -15.64 -18.10 -26.97
CA ARG A 4 -15.27 -17.96 -25.55
C ARG A 4 -15.20 -19.36 -24.95
N MET A 5 -14.01 -19.77 -24.55
CA MET A 5 -13.77 -20.99 -23.80
C MET A 5 -14.29 -20.77 -22.38
N ALA A 6 -15.56 -21.08 -22.15
CA ALA A 6 -16.15 -21.09 -20.82
C ALA A 6 -15.52 -22.24 -20.03
N CYS A 7 -14.86 -21.91 -18.92
CA CYS A 7 -14.45 -22.91 -17.93
C CYS A 7 -15.73 -23.47 -17.30
N VAL A 8 -16.18 -24.63 -17.79
CA VAL A 8 -17.35 -25.33 -17.26
C VAL A 8 -16.94 -25.97 -15.94
N CYS A 9 -17.17 -25.27 -14.83
CA CYS A 9 -17.15 -25.92 -13.51
C CYS A 9 -18.37 -26.85 -13.42
N PRO A 10 -18.20 -28.14 -13.07
CA PRO A 10 -19.29 -29.08 -12.95
C PRO A 10 -19.93 -28.95 -11.57
N TRP A 11 -20.62 -27.84 -11.32
CA TRP A 11 -21.53 -27.76 -10.17
C TRP A 11 -22.94 -28.12 -10.65
N PRO A 12 -23.61 -29.11 -10.03
CA PRO A 12 -24.97 -29.45 -10.40
C PRO A 12 -25.90 -28.25 -10.15
N ASN A 13 -26.83 -28.04 -11.09
CA ASN A 13 -27.87 -27.00 -11.12
C ASN A 13 -28.86 -27.11 -9.93
N SER A 14 -28.36 -26.91 -8.72
CA SER A 14 -29.14 -26.68 -7.52
C SER A 14 -28.32 -25.76 -6.61
N SER A 15 -28.29 -24.47 -6.91
CA SER A 15 -27.82 -23.45 -5.97
C SER A 15 -28.83 -23.32 -4.82
N SER A 16 -28.97 -24.36 -4.01
CA SER A 16 -29.22 -24.17 -2.60
C SER A 16 -28.00 -23.42 -2.10
N ALA A 17 -28.13 -22.10 -1.91
CA ALA A 17 -27.08 -21.29 -1.31
C ALA A 17 -26.56 -22.03 -0.08
N TYR A 18 -25.31 -22.48 -0.12
CA TYR A 18 -24.66 -23.07 1.02
C TYR A 18 -24.67 -22.00 2.11
N ARG A 19 -25.57 -22.15 3.08
CA ARG A 19 -25.72 -21.23 4.20
C ARG A 19 -24.99 -21.84 5.37
N VAL A 20 -23.96 -21.15 5.83
CA VAL A 20 -23.33 -21.44 7.12
C VAL A 20 -24.38 -21.16 8.18
N THR A 21 -24.89 -22.22 8.81
CA THR A 21 -25.96 -22.09 9.83
C THR A 21 -25.48 -22.46 11.21
N ARG A 22 -24.44 -23.32 11.30
CA ARG A 22 -23.87 -23.79 12.56
C ARG A 22 -22.53 -23.13 12.86
N GLU A 23 -22.21 -22.98 14.13
CA GLU A 23 -20.93 -22.40 14.56
C GLU A 23 -19.73 -23.26 14.13
N GLU A 24 -19.87 -24.60 14.16
CA GLU A 24 -18.83 -25.52 13.67
C GLU A 24 -18.56 -25.37 12.16
N GLU A 25 -19.61 -25.06 11.37
CA GLU A 25 -19.47 -24.77 9.95
C GLU A 25 -18.76 -23.42 9.73
N ASN A 26 -19.05 -22.43 10.59
CA ASN A 26 -18.40 -21.13 10.55
C ASN A 26 -16.90 -21.24 10.87
N GLN A 27 -16.51 -22.05 11.85
CA GLN A 27 -15.10 -22.28 12.18
C GLN A 27 -14.33 -22.92 11.02
N LYS A 28 -14.93 -23.91 10.33
CA LYS A 28 -14.33 -24.50 9.12
C LYS A 28 -14.27 -23.50 7.96
N PHE A 29 -15.27 -22.63 7.84
CA PHE A 29 -15.25 -21.58 6.84
C PHE A 29 -14.15 -20.55 7.10
N VAL A 30 -13.96 -20.15 8.36
CA VAL A 30 -12.85 -19.29 8.80
C VAL A 30 -11.49 -19.92 8.49
N SER A 31 -11.30 -21.22 8.72
CA SER A 31 -10.03 -21.87 8.37
C SER A 31 -9.76 -21.86 6.87
N VAL A 32 -10.79 -22.13 6.04
CA VAL A 32 -10.66 -22.06 4.58
C VAL A 32 -10.35 -20.64 4.11
N LEU A 33 -10.96 -19.61 4.72
CA LEU A 33 -10.64 -18.22 4.41
C LEU A 33 -9.18 -17.88 4.75
N GLN A 34 -8.67 -18.36 5.89
CA GLN A 34 -7.27 -18.19 6.25
C GLN A 34 -6.34 -18.84 5.22
N ASP A 35 -6.62 -20.09 4.83
CA ASP A 35 -5.84 -20.79 3.80
C ASP A 35 -5.84 -20.03 2.46
N ILE A 36 -6.98 -19.46 2.06
CA ILE A 36 -7.08 -18.63 0.85
C ILE A 36 -6.22 -17.37 1.00
N MET A 37 -6.26 -16.68 2.13
CA MET A 37 -5.44 -15.49 2.33
C MET A 37 -3.95 -15.82 2.26
N ASP A 38 -3.53 -16.92 2.88
CA ASP A 38 -2.14 -17.37 2.92
C ASP A 38 -1.65 -17.75 1.51
N MET A 39 -2.46 -18.51 0.74
CA MET A 39 -2.16 -18.84 -0.66
C MET A 39 -2.05 -17.60 -1.57
N HIS A 40 -2.73 -16.51 -1.22
CA HIS A 40 -2.72 -15.28 -2.00
C HIS A 40 -1.66 -14.28 -1.53
N THR A 41 -0.79 -14.61 -0.58
CA THR A 41 0.25 -13.69 -0.06
C THR A 41 1.27 -13.29 -1.12
N ASP A 42 1.85 -14.24 -1.86
CA ASP A 42 3.00 -13.98 -2.73
C ASP A 42 2.67 -13.74 -4.21
N ASN A 43 1.39 -13.82 -4.59
CA ASN A 43 1.02 -13.88 -6.01
C ASN A 43 1.28 -12.59 -6.82
N ILE A 44 1.56 -11.44 -6.18
CA ILE A 44 1.85 -10.18 -6.92
C ILE A 44 3.21 -10.24 -7.60
N ILE A 45 4.21 -10.85 -6.96
CA ILE A 45 5.57 -10.95 -7.51
C ILE A 45 5.55 -11.91 -8.70
N ASP A 46 4.89 -13.05 -8.54
CA ASP A 46 4.72 -14.03 -9.62
C ASP A 46 3.94 -13.43 -10.80
N LEU A 47 2.89 -12.65 -10.52
CA LEU A 47 2.10 -11.98 -11.54
C LEU A 47 2.93 -10.94 -12.31
N ARG A 48 3.73 -10.14 -11.60
CA ARG A 48 4.68 -9.20 -12.21
C ARG A 48 5.62 -9.95 -13.15
N ASP A 49 6.32 -10.96 -12.63
CA ASP A 49 7.35 -11.68 -13.37
C ASP A 49 6.76 -12.37 -14.60
N GLY A 50 5.57 -12.96 -14.48
CA GLY A 50 4.83 -13.54 -15.60
C GLY A 50 4.44 -12.51 -16.67
N ILE A 51 4.00 -11.32 -16.29
CA ILE A 51 3.66 -10.25 -17.25
C ILE A 51 4.92 -9.75 -17.98
N HIS A 52 6.03 -9.55 -17.27
CA HIS A 52 7.30 -9.13 -17.89
C HIS A 52 7.88 -10.18 -18.83
N GLU A 53 7.88 -11.45 -18.42
CA GLU A 53 8.36 -12.56 -19.24
C GLU A 53 7.54 -12.66 -20.54
N THR A 54 6.21 -12.57 -20.44
CA THR A 54 5.31 -12.62 -21.58
C THR A 54 5.57 -11.47 -22.57
N LYS A 55 5.86 -10.26 -22.07
CA LYS A 55 6.24 -9.11 -22.91
C LYS A 55 7.60 -9.29 -23.57
N ALA A 56 8.58 -9.84 -22.84
CA ALA A 56 9.90 -10.11 -23.38
C ALA A 56 9.83 -11.15 -24.52
N MET A 57 9.04 -12.20 -24.35
CA MET A 57 8.80 -13.23 -25.38
C MET A 57 8.05 -12.66 -26.60
N GLY A 58 7.05 -11.81 -26.38
CA GLY A 58 6.32 -11.13 -27.46
C GLY A 58 7.19 -10.21 -28.32
N ARG A 59 8.25 -9.63 -27.75
CA ARG A 59 9.22 -8.78 -28.47
C ARG A 59 10.35 -9.58 -29.14
N ALA A 60 10.73 -10.73 -28.58
CA ALA A 60 11.79 -11.58 -29.12
C ALA A 60 11.38 -12.36 -30.38
N GLY A 61 10.08 -12.42 -30.70
CA GLY A 61 9.54 -13.13 -31.86
C GLY A 61 9.26 -12.29 -33.11
N SER A 62 9.43 -10.96 -33.08
CA SER A 62 8.99 -10.08 -34.16
C SER A 62 10.15 -9.43 -34.94
N ASP A 63 10.66 -10.16 -35.94
CA ASP A 63 11.32 -9.58 -37.13
C ASP A 63 10.28 -9.23 -38.23
N ALA A 64 8.98 -9.14 -37.88
CA ALA A 64 7.90 -8.96 -38.84
C ALA A 64 6.89 -7.91 -38.37
N SER A 65 6.82 -6.80 -39.12
CA SER A 65 5.64 -5.96 -39.36
C SER A 65 4.61 -5.78 -38.22
N ASP A 66 4.80 -4.74 -37.42
CA ASP A 66 3.86 -3.73 -36.87
C ASP A 66 2.35 -3.97 -36.65
N ASP A 67 1.73 -5.15 -36.80
CA ASP A 67 0.27 -5.27 -36.55
C ASP A 67 -0.22 -6.60 -35.96
N ASP A 68 0.63 -7.58 -35.68
CA ASP A 68 0.20 -8.87 -35.11
C ASP A 68 0.77 -9.14 -33.71
N SER A 69 0.62 -8.16 -32.82
CA SER A 69 0.90 -8.39 -31.40
C SER A 69 -0.29 -9.11 -30.78
N LEU A 70 -0.09 -10.32 -30.28
CA LEU A 70 -1.05 -11.15 -29.52
C LEU A 70 -1.71 -10.43 -28.32
N PHE A 71 -1.22 -9.22 -28.00
CA PHE A 71 -1.64 -8.31 -26.93
C PHE A 71 -2.20 -6.98 -27.43
N ALA A 72 -2.57 -6.87 -28.71
CA ALA A 72 -3.21 -5.66 -29.26
C ALA A 72 -4.50 -5.34 -28.45
N GLY A 73 -4.44 -4.29 -27.63
CA GLY A 73 -5.54 -3.88 -26.74
C GLY A 73 -5.43 -4.34 -25.28
N PHE A 74 -4.42 -5.12 -24.90
CA PHE A 74 -4.16 -5.44 -23.48
C PHE A 74 -3.41 -4.28 -22.81
N SER A 75 -4.09 -3.58 -21.91
CA SER A 75 -3.47 -2.62 -21.01
C SER A 75 -3.07 -3.33 -19.72
N GLU A 76 -1.77 -3.57 -19.55
CA GLU A 76 -1.20 -4.12 -18.29
C GLU A 76 -1.67 -3.30 -17.08
N LYS A 77 -1.64 -1.97 -17.22
CA LYS A 77 -2.06 -1.07 -16.16
C LYS A 77 -3.51 -1.33 -15.76
N GLN A 78 -4.42 -1.42 -16.73
CA GLN A 78 -5.85 -1.65 -16.45
C GLN A 78 -6.08 -3.01 -15.79
N PHE A 79 -5.40 -4.05 -16.28
CA PHE A 79 -5.49 -5.38 -15.70
C PHE A 79 -4.98 -5.43 -14.25
N LEU A 80 -3.82 -4.82 -13.97
CA LEU A 80 -3.27 -4.76 -12.62
C LEU A 80 -4.11 -3.90 -11.69
N ASP A 81 -4.65 -2.77 -12.16
CA ASP A 81 -5.58 -1.94 -11.38
C ASP A 81 -6.80 -2.76 -10.94
N GLU A 82 -7.44 -3.47 -11.87
CA GLU A 82 -8.61 -4.33 -11.59
C GLU A 82 -8.25 -5.50 -10.67
N HIS A 83 -7.17 -6.23 -10.98
CA HIS A 83 -6.76 -7.40 -10.21
C HIS A 83 -6.34 -7.06 -8.77
N LEU A 84 -5.59 -5.97 -8.58
CA LEU A 84 -5.18 -5.52 -7.25
C LEU A 84 -6.38 -5.01 -6.44
N ALA A 85 -7.31 -4.30 -7.08
CA ALA A 85 -8.56 -3.87 -6.44
C ALA A 85 -9.39 -5.07 -5.95
N GLU A 86 -9.59 -6.08 -6.82
CA GLU A 86 -10.29 -7.33 -6.46
C GLU A 86 -9.60 -8.05 -5.30
N ARG A 87 -8.27 -8.11 -5.31
CA ARG A 87 -7.48 -8.74 -4.25
C ARG A 87 -7.60 -8.00 -2.91
N VAL A 88 -7.53 -6.66 -2.91
CA VAL A 88 -7.72 -5.85 -1.69
C VAL A 88 -9.11 -6.08 -1.13
N LEU A 89 -10.15 -6.07 -1.97
CA LEU A 89 -11.53 -6.32 -1.55
C LEU A 89 -11.74 -7.73 -1.00
N MET A 90 -11.18 -8.76 -1.66
CA MET A 90 -11.25 -10.14 -1.21
C MET A 90 -10.64 -10.30 0.18
N ARG A 91 -9.42 -9.78 0.38
CA ARG A 91 -8.74 -9.79 1.69
C ARG A 91 -9.52 -9.02 2.74
N LEU A 92 -10.08 -7.87 2.39
CA LEU A 92 -10.87 -7.07 3.31
C LEU A 92 -12.12 -7.83 3.80
N ILE A 93 -12.88 -8.43 2.88
CA ILE A 93 -14.09 -9.19 3.22
C ILE A 93 -13.74 -10.42 4.05
N ALA A 94 -12.68 -11.15 3.67
CA ALA A 94 -12.21 -12.32 4.41
C ALA A 94 -11.77 -11.94 5.83
N ASN A 95 -10.90 -10.94 5.97
CA ASN A 95 -10.44 -10.45 7.27
C ASN A 95 -11.59 -9.92 8.13
N ASN A 96 -12.55 -9.20 7.54
CA ASN A 96 -13.71 -8.73 8.27
C ASN A 96 -14.55 -9.89 8.82
N HIS A 97 -14.77 -10.94 8.02
CA HIS A 97 -15.48 -12.13 8.48
C HIS A 97 -14.73 -12.86 9.60
N ILE A 98 -13.41 -12.99 9.48
CA ILE A 98 -12.55 -13.65 10.47
C ILE A 98 -12.59 -12.87 11.79
N LEU A 99 -12.36 -11.56 11.75
CA LEU A 99 -12.36 -10.71 12.95
C LEU A 99 -13.74 -10.68 13.63
N LEU A 100 -14.83 -10.56 12.87
CA LEU A 100 -16.19 -10.60 13.44
C LEU A 100 -16.48 -11.97 14.09
N SER A 101 -16.00 -13.06 13.50
CA SER A 101 -16.15 -14.40 14.06
C SER A 101 -15.37 -14.56 15.37
N GLN A 102 -14.16 -14.01 15.46
CA GLN A 102 -13.35 -14.00 16.68
C GLN A 102 -13.94 -13.10 17.78
N GLN A 103 -14.50 -11.95 17.41
CA GLN A 103 -15.18 -11.04 18.33
C GLN A 103 -16.43 -11.70 18.93
N LYS A 104 -17.16 -12.49 18.14
CA LYS A 104 -18.35 -13.23 18.59
C LYS A 104 -18.01 -14.35 19.58
N THR A 105 -16.88 -15.03 19.43
CA THR A 105 -16.46 -16.13 20.32
C THR A 105 -15.86 -15.65 21.64
N GLY A 106 -15.77 -14.34 21.87
CA GLY A 106 -15.41 -13.75 23.16
C GLY A 106 -13.91 -13.74 23.47
N ASN A 107 -13.05 -13.92 22.47
CA ASN A 107 -11.62 -14.10 22.69
C ASN A 107 -10.79 -12.79 22.73
N GLN A 108 -11.40 -11.63 23.00
CA GLN A 108 -10.66 -10.43 23.40
C GLN A 108 -11.36 -9.59 24.50
N LEU A 109 -10.56 -9.21 25.49
CA LEU A 109 -10.79 -8.30 26.61
C LEU A 109 -10.60 -6.80 26.24
N GLY A 110 -10.96 -6.40 25.01
CA GLY A 110 -10.90 -5.01 24.55
C GLY A 110 -12.29 -4.41 24.41
N GLY A 111 -12.56 -3.32 25.15
CA GLY A 111 -13.83 -2.61 25.29
C GLY A 111 -14.90 -2.84 24.20
N ALA A 112 -16.04 -3.36 24.63
CA ALA A 112 -17.27 -3.44 23.84
C ALA A 112 -17.57 -2.09 23.15
N GLY A 113 -17.38 -2.02 21.83
CA GLY A 113 -17.94 -0.96 20.98
C GLY A 113 -16.97 -0.12 20.14
N LEU A 114 -15.65 -0.34 20.17
CA LEU A 114 -14.70 0.55 19.45
C LEU A 114 -14.41 0.12 18.00
N SER A 115 -14.18 -1.16 17.73
CA SER A 115 -13.93 -1.69 16.38
C SER A 115 -14.93 -2.80 16.00
N SER A 116 -15.49 -2.70 14.80
CA SER A 116 -16.39 -3.69 14.21
C SER A 116 -15.66 -4.40 13.07
N GLY A 117 -15.12 -5.59 13.35
CA GLY A 117 -14.26 -6.29 12.40
C GLY A 117 -13.03 -5.48 12.03
N VAL A 118 -12.85 -5.19 10.73
CA VAL A 118 -11.71 -4.41 10.21
C VAL A 118 -11.90 -2.89 10.38
N LEU A 119 -13.15 -2.44 10.61
CA LEU A 119 -13.49 -1.03 10.72
C LEU A 119 -13.31 -0.54 12.15
N ASP A 120 -12.59 0.56 12.32
CA ASP A 120 -12.46 1.25 13.60
C ASP A 120 -13.30 2.53 13.58
N ASN A 121 -14.32 2.57 14.45
CA ASN A 121 -15.24 3.71 14.54
C ASN A 121 -14.63 4.91 15.26
N ASN A 122 -13.58 4.70 16.06
CA ASN A 122 -12.95 5.73 16.87
C ASN A 122 -11.46 5.88 16.52
N LEU A 123 -11.11 5.59 15.27
CA LEU A 123 -9.74 5.69 14.78
C LEU A 123 -9.25 7.13 14.88
N ASN A 124 -8.22 7.35 15.68
CA ASN A 124 -7.50 8.62 15.70
C ASN A 124 -6.43 8.62 14.61
N VAL A 125 -6.56 9.53 13.64
CA VAL A 125 -5.64 9.62 12.50
C VAL A 125 -4.21 9.93 12.95
N LEU A 126 -4.04 10.68 14.05
CA LEU A 126 -2.72 11.02 14.58
C LEU A 126 -1.96 9.78 15.09
N ASP A 127 -2.67 8.80 15.68
CA ASP A 127 -2.05 7.57 16.17
C ASP A 127 -1.53 6.72 15.00
N VAL A 128 -2.29 6.67 13.90
CA VAL A 128 -1.85 6.00 12.66
C VAL A 128 -0.64 6.71 12.07
N LEU A 129 -0.68 8.05 11.99
CA LEU A 129 0.44 8.84 11.47
C LEU A 129 1.72 8.64 12.29
N SER A 130 1.63 8.68 13.62
CA SER A 130 2.79 8.50 14.49
C SER A 130 3.45 7.14 14.28
N ARG A 131 2.65 6.07 14.23
CA ARG A 131 3.15 4.72 13.93
C ARG A 131 3.82 4.65 12.56
N SER A 132 3.22 5.27 11.54
CA SER A 132 3.81 5.34 10.20
C SER A 132 5.14 6.11 10.18
N VAL A 133 5.23 7.25 10.87
CA VAL A 133 6.45 8.06 10.93
C VAL A 133 7.57 7.33 11.66
N GLU A 134 7.28 6.69 12.80
CA GLU A 134 8.25 5.88 13.54
C GLU A 134 8.74 4.71 12.70
N PHE A 135 7.82 3.95 12.09
CA PHE A 135 8.14 2.82 11.23
C PHE A 135 9.06 3.22 10.07
N VAL A 136 8.73 4.30 9.35
CA VAL A 136 9.56 4.76 8.22
C VAL A 136 10.91 5.29 8.68
N ASN A 137 10.98 5.97 9.82
CA ASN A 137 12.24 6.43 10.40
C ASN A 137 13.14 5.28 10.88
N ASP A 138 12.56 4.21 11.41
CA ASP A 138 13.33 3.01 11.76
C ASP A 138 13.89 2.34 10.51
N MET A 139 13.09 2.23 9.44
CA MET A 139 13.55 1.75 8.14
C MET A 139 14.66 2.63 7.53
N SER A 140 14.52 3.96 7.60
CA SER A 140 15.52 4.88 7.07
C SER A 140 16.81 4.84 7.90
N SER A 141 16.70 4.74 9.21
CA SER A 141 17.84 4.61 10.12
C SER A 141 18.62 3.32 9.84
N LEU A 142 17.93 2.20 9.58
CA LEU A 142 18.59 0.94 9.23
C LEU A 142 19.29 0.99 7.86
N LYS A 143 18.70 1.68 6.88
CA LYS A 143 19.20 1.68 5.50
C LYS A 143 20.23 2.77 5.21
N TYR A 144 20.08 3.94 5.81
CA TYR A 144 20.83 5.15 5.50
C TYR A 144 21.58 5.74 6.70
N ASP A 145 21.39 5.19 7.91
CA ASP A 145 21.91 5.75 9.17
C ASP A 145 21.45 7.20 9.42
N GLU A 146 20.29 7.57 8.85
CA GLU A 146 19.69 8.89 8.96
C GLU A 146 18.19 8.78 9.27
N ARG A 147 17.67 9.75 10.03
CA ARG A 147 16.25 9.92 10.34
C ARG A 147 15.79 11.28 9.81
N VAL A 148 14.52 11.36 9.44
CA VAL A 148 13.93 12.58 8.88
C VAL A 148 12.90 13.14 9.87
N ASP A 149 13.03 14.43 10.13
CA ASP A 149 12.10 15.17 10.97
C ASP A 149 10.78 15.40 10.21
N VAL A 150 9.68 15.38 10.95
CA VAL A 150 8.33 15.59 10.42
C VAL A 150 7.66 16.70 11.20
N LYS A 151 7.11 17.67 10.50
CA LYS A 151 6.28 18.73 11.07
C LYS A 151 4.81 18.46 10.76
N VAL A 152 3.97 18.45 11.77
CA VAL A 152 2.53 18.14 11.61
C VAL A 152 1.69 19.33 12.03
N ASP A 153 0.82 19.77 11.12
CA ASP A 153 -0.22 20.76 11.38
C ASP A 153 -1.59 20.10 11.18
N THR A 154 -2.56 20.42 12.03
CA THR A 154 -3.92 19.85 11.94
C THR A 154 -4.97 20.93 11.84
N ARG A 155 -6.06 20.59 11.14
CA ARG A 155 -7.26 21.42 11.02
C ARG A 155 -8.48 20.54 11.15
N LEU A 156 -9.34 20.85 12.12
CA LEU A 156 -10.64 20.21 12.27
C LEU A 156 -11.71 21.24 11.91
N ILE A 157 -12.59 20.89 10.99
CA ILE A 157 -13.75 21.70 10.61
C ILE A 157 -14.98 21.04 11.18
N ASP A 158 -15.65 21.73 12.10
CA ASP A 158 -16.84 21.24 12.78
C ASP A 158 -18.10 21.38 11.90
N GLN A 159 -19.20 20.76 12.36
CA GLN A 159 -20.50 20.80 11.68
C GLN A 159 -21.06 22.23 11.49
N ASN A 160 -20.62 23.17 12.33
CA ASN A 160 -21.03 24.57 12.26
C ASN A 160 -20.20 25.38 11.25
N GLY A 161 -19.17 24.77 10.64
CA GLY A 161 -18.22 25.47 9.76
C GLY A 161 -17.10 26.21 10.50
N ASP A 162 -17.11 26.20 11.83
CA ASP A 162 -15.99 26.65 12.64
C ASP A 162 -14.80 25.70 12.46
N TYR A 163 -13.59 26.26 12.54
CA TYR A 163 -12.37 25.48 12.39
C TYR A 163 -11.42 25.69 13.55
N THR A 164 -10.85 24.60 14.06
CA THR A 164 -9.73 24.62 15.00
C THR A 164 -8.45 24.28 14.26
N CYS A 165 -7.40 25.07 14.48
CA CYS A 165 -6.07 24.81 13.94
C CYS A 165 -5.10 24.54 15.09
N GLU A 166 -4.27 23.52 14.90
CA GLU A 166 -3.17 23.21 15.80
C GLU A 166 -1.90 23.08 14.97
N GLU A 167 -0.89 23.89 15.29
CA GLU A 167 0.38 23.92 14.58
C GLU A 167 1.47 23.22 15.39
N ASN A 168 2.41 22.54 14.71
CA ASN A 168 3.51 21.80 15.33
C ASN A 168 3.04 20.77 16.37
N VAL A 169 2.09 19.91 15.98
CA VAL A 169 1.63 18.78 16.80
C VAL A 169 2.81 17.86 17.11
N ASP A 170 3.02 17.57 18.39
CA ASP A 170 4.04 16.63 18.84
C ASP A 170 3.50 15.19 18.69
N ILE A 171 3.96 14.53 17.63
CA ILE A 171 3.60 13.14 17.33
C ILE A 171 3.99 12.16 18.44
N ARG A 172 4.94 12.50 19.33
CA ARG A 172 5.34 11.63 20.45
C ARG A 172 4.39 11.73 21.64
N ASN A 173 3.57 12.79 21.69
CA ASN A 173 2.69 13.06 22.83
C ASN A 173 1.29 13.48 22.36
N ILE A 174 0.65 12.57 21.63
CA ILE A 174 -0.64 12.79 20.95
C ILE A 174 -1.78 13.03 21.95
N ASP A 175 -1.68 12.50 23.17
CA ASP A 175 -2.72 12.62 24.20
C ASP A 175 -3.02 14.07 24.61
N ASN A 176 -2.06 14.98 24.40
CA ASN A 176 -2.22 16.40 24.69
C ASN A 176 -2.84 17.20 23.54
N HIS A 177 -3.03 16.58 22.37
CA HIS A 177 -3.49 17.22 21.15
C HIS A 177 -4.95 16.87 20.83
N GLN A 178 -5.58 17.68 19.97
CA GLN A 178 -6.97 17.45 19.60
C GLN A 178 -7.11 16.15 18.79
N LYS A 179 -7.92 15.20 19.29
CA LYS A 179 -8.14 13.91 18.62
C LYS A 179 -8.88 14.08 17.29
N LEU A 180 -8.34 13.48 16.24
CA LEU A 180 -8.92 13.48 14.90
C LEU A 180 -9.59 12.13 14.63
N ILE A 181 -10.82 11.98 15.15
CA ILE A 181 -11.58 10.74 15.01
C ILE A 181 -12.17 10.61 13.60
N PHE A 182 -11.81 9.56 12.88
CA PHE A 182 -12.24 9.33 11.51
C PHE A 182 -12.59 7.85 11.29
N PRO A 183 -13.88 7.48 11.26
CA PRO A 183 -14.31 6.09 11.08
C PRO A 183 -13.80 5.53 9.75
N TYR A 184 -12.82 4.63 9.83
CA TYR A 184 -12.13 4.08 8.66
C TYR A 184 -11.37 2.80 9.00
N ILE A 185 -10.78 2.19 7.98
CA ILE A 185 -9.90 1.02 8.12
C ILE A 185 -8.48 1.51 8.40
N GLY A 186 -8.01 1.38 9.66
CA GLY A 186 -6.71 1.89 10.10
C GLY A 186 -5.53 1.42 9.22
N ASN A 187 -5.50 0.12 8.91
CA ASN A 187 -4.44 -0.48 8.09
C ASN A 187 -4.34 0.10 6.68
N HIS A 188 -5.46 0.56 6.10
CA HIS A 188 -5.46 1.17 4.77
C HIS A 188 -4.79 2.55 4.78
N ILE A 189 -5.09 3.37 5.80
CA ILE A 189 -4.45 4.67 5.98
C ILE A 189 -2.96 4.47 6.23
N GLU A 190 -2.62 3.55 7.12
CA GLU A 190 -1.24 3.21 7.45
C GLU A 190 -0.42 2.79 6.22
N TYR A 191 -0.96 1.91 5.37
CA TYR A 191 -0.31 1.51 4.12
C TYR A 191 -0.01 2.71 3.22
N VAL A 192 -1.02 3.55 2.95
CA VAL A 192 -0.89 4.73 2.09
C VAL A 192 0.14 5.72 2.66
N LEU A 193 0.08 5.98 3.97
CA LEU A 193 1.04 6.86 4.65
C LEU A 193 2.45 6.29 4.58
N ASN A 194 2.65 5.00 4.84
CA ASN A 194 3.95 4.35 4.78
C ASN A 194 4.56 4.45 3.38
N GLU A 195 3.80 4.19 2.31
CA GLU A 195 4.31 4.29 0.94
C GLU A 195 4.73 5.72 0.58
N ILE A 196 3.91 6.72 0.92
CA ILE A 196 4.22 8.13 0.61
C ILE A 196 5.42 8.59 1.44
N LEU A 197 5.43 8.33 2.75
CA LEU A 197 6.50 8.74 3.66
C LEU A 197 7.84 8.08 3.31
N LYS A 198 7.85 6.81 2.90
CA LYS A 198 9.08 6.15 2.40
C LYS A 198 9.65 6.88 1.19
N ASN A 199 8.79 7.27 0.24
CA ASN A 199 9.22 7.98 -0.97
C ASN A 199 9.76 9.38 -0.64
N SER A 200 9.06 10.15 0.20
CA SER A 200 9.50 11.47 0.62
C SER A 200 10.80 11.42 1.44
N THR A 201 10.89 10.51 2.41
CA THR A 201 12.10 10.31 3.23
C THR A 201 13.31 9.96 2.36
N ARG A 202 13.13 9.04 1.42
CA ARG A 202 14.19 8.67 0.46
C ARG A 202 14.64 9.87 -0.38
N ALA A 203 13.69 10.66 -0.90
CA ALA A 203 14.01 11.83 -1.72
C ALA A 203 14.79 12.89 -0.92
N LEU A 204 14.47 13.10 0.35
CA LEU A 204 15.21 14.02 1.24
C LEU A 204 16.64 13.54 1.47
N ILE A 205 16.82 12.27 1.84
CA ILE A 205 18.13 11.69 2.14
C ILE A 205 19.02 11.67 0.88
N GLU A 206 18.51 11.18 -0.26
CA GLU A 206 19.28 11.08 -1.50
C GLU A 206 19.74 12.46 -2.01
N ASN A 207 18.92 13.50 -1.81
CA ASN A 207 19.26 14.87 -2.17
C ASN A 207 19.93 15.68 -1.04
N ARG A 208 20.18 15.06 0.12
CA ARG A 208 20.83 15.65 1.30
C ARG A 208 20.11 16.91 1.81
N VAL A 209 18.79 16.87 1.81
CA VAL A 209 17.93 17.98 2.29
C VAL A 209 17.59 17.75 3.75
N GLN A 210 17.91 18.74 4.59
CA GLN A 210 17.72 18.71 6.05
C GLN A 210 16.39 19.34 6.50
N GLN A 211 15.53 19.73 5.57
CA GLN A 211 14.21 20.29 5.90
C GLN A 211 13.26 19.17 6.34
N PRO A 212 12.35 19.42 7.30
CA PRO A 212 11.38 18.42 7.70
C PRO A 212 10.35 18.17 6.59
N ILE A 213 9.69 17.02 6.64
CA ILE A 213 8.50 16.76 5.84
C ILE A 213 7.32 17.50 6.49
N ASP A 214 6.64 18.35 5.72
CA ASP A 214 5.49 19.12 6.18
C ASP A 214 4.21 18.32 5.94
N ILE A 215 3.49 17.97 7.00
CA ILE A 215 2.21 17.24 6.94
C ILE A 215 1.09 18.13 7.43
N LEU A 216 0.06 18.30 6.60
CA LEU A 216 -1.18 18.97 6.98
C LEU A 216 -2.34 17.97 6.94
N ILE A 217 -2.96 17.73 8.09
CA ILE A 217 -4.18 16.92 8.18
C ILE A 217 -5.38 17.85 8.31
N VAL A 218 -6.37 17.68 7.44
CA VAL A 218 -7.65 18.39 7.50
C VAL A 218 -8.78 17.37 7.63
N LEU A 219 -9.51 17.42 8.73
CA LEU A 219 -10.71 16.62 8.94
C LEU A 219 -11.94 17.51 8.82
N ASP A 220 -12.72 17.30 7.75
CA ASP A 220 -13.92 18.08 7.45
C ASP A 220 -15.19 17.31 7.84
N ARG A 221 -15.93 17.88 8.80
CA ARG A 221 -17.24 17.39 9.28
C ARG A 221 -18.36 18.40 9.02
N SER A 222 -18.11 19.42 8.20
CA SER A 222 -19.05 20.53 7.95
C SER A 222 -20.37 20.11 7.29
N LYS A 223 -20.39 18.95 6.62
CA LYS A 223 -21.58 18.42 5.93
C LYS A 223 -22.26 17.34 6.78
N PRO A 224 -23.33 17.66 7.53
CA PRO A 224 -23.99 16.69 8.40
C PRO A 224 -24.63 15.52 7.65
N ASP A 225 -25.06 15.73 6.41
CA ASP A 225 -25.70 14.69 5.56
C ASP A 225 -24.68 13.84 4.77
N SER A 226 -23.38 14.07 4.93
CA SER A 226 -22.31 13.36 4.22
C SER A 226 -21.36 12.72 5.21
N ALA A 227 -20.74 11.60 4.81
CA ALA A 227 -19.60 11.06 5.54
C ALA A 227 -18.50 12.14 5.69
N PRO A 228 -17.78 12.17 6.83
CA PRO A 228 -16.68 13.10 7.03
C PRO A 228 -15.61 12.90 5.96
N THR A 229 -14.89 13.95 5.60
CA THR A 229 -13.81 13.88 4.60
C THR A 229 -12.48 14.15 5.29
N LEU A 230 -11.52 13.24 5.14
CA LEU A 230 -10.15 13.40 5.62
C LEU A 230 -9.25 13.77 4.44
N GLN A 231 -8.49 14.84 4.58
CA GLN A 231 -7.50 15.26 3.60
C GLN A 231 -6.13 15.31 4.27
N ILE A 232 -5.14 14.65 3.69
CA ILE A 232 -3.77 14.64 4.21
C ILE A 232 -2.88 15.17 3.09
N LYS A 233 -2.21 16.28 3.34
CA LYS A 233 -1.20 16.82 2.44
C LYS A 233 0.17 16.51 3.02
N ILE A 234 1.01 15.81 2.27
CA ILE A 234 2.40 15.51 2.62
C ILE A 234 3.27 16.26 1.62
N SER A 235 4.06 17.20 2.12
CA SER A 235 4.93 18.08 1.33
C SER A 235 6.37 17.78 1.67
N ASP A 236 7.14 17.35 0.67
CA ASP A 236 8.57 17.13 0.78
C ASP A 236 9.38 18.16 0.00
N HIS A 237 10.62 18.39 0.43
CA HIS A 237 11.58 19.28 -0.22
C HIS A 237 12.70 18.50 -0.91
N GLY A 238 12.42 17.26 -1.32
CA GLY A 238 13.38 16.29 -1.82
C GLY A 238 13.78 16.49 -3.28
N GLY A 239 13.78 17.71 -3.80
CA GLY A 239 14.20 18.01 -5.17
C GLY A 239 13.16 17.70 -6.26
N GLY A 240 12.01 17.10 -5.91
CA GLY A 240 10.91 16.83 -6.82
C GLY A 240 11.18 15.70 -7.82
N ILE A 241 10.17 15.40 -8.63
CA ILE A 241 10.14 14.38 -9.69
C ILE A 241 10.26 15.04 -11.07
N GLY A 242 11.15 14.51 -11.92
CA GLY A 242 11.40 15.03 -13.26
C GLY A 242 10.20 14.84 -14.20
N PRO A 243 9.98 15.73 -15.19
CA PRO A 243 8.80 15.67 -16.06
C PRO A 243 8.63 14.33 -16.79
N ASP A 244 9.74 13.73 -17.26
CA ASP A 244 9.74 12.45 -17.97
C ASP A 244 9.40 11.26 -17.06
N THR A 245 9.68 11.39 -15.76
CA THR A 245 9.40 10.39 -14.73
C THR A 245 7.97 10.53 -14.21
N LEU A 246 7.45 11.76 -14.13
CA LEU A 246 6.12 12.07 -13.62
C LEU A 246 5.01 11.38 -14.43
N SER A 247 5.19 11.25 -15.76
CA SER A 247 4.23 10.57 -16.63
C SER A 247 4.15 9.05 -16.38
N LYS A 248 5.22 8.46 -15.84
CA LYS A 248 5.35 7.01 -15.59
C LYS A 248 5.11 6.63 -14.13
N LEU A 249 4.85 7.61 -13.26
CA LEU A 249 4.77 7.40 -11.82
C LEU A 249 3.67 6.41 -11.40
N TRP A 250 2.60 6.35 -12.19
CA TRP A 250 1.46 5.47 -11.98
C TRP A 250 1.54 4.17 -12.78
N GLU A 251 2.67 3.92 -13.47
CA GLU A 251 2.95 2.65 -14.13
C GLU A 251 3.47 1.64 -13.11
N TYR A 252 2.93 0.43 -13.15
CA TYR A 252 3.43 -0.66 -12.33
C TYR A 252 4.85 -1.07 -12.74
N SER A 253 5.63 -1.60 -11.80
CA SER A 253 7.04 -1.96 -11.99
C SER A 253 7.99 -0.80 -12.31
N PHE A 254 7.50 0.45 -12.33
CA PHE A 254 8.36 1.61 -12.50
C PHE A 254 9.03 1.97 -11.17
N THR A 255 10.34 1.87 -11.11
CA THR A 255 11.13 2.29 -9.95
C THR A 255 12.34 3.12 -10.38
N THR A 256 12.62 4.18 -9.63
CA THR A 256 13.83 5.00 -9.78
C THR A 256 15.01 4.43 -8.99
N VAL A 257 14.83 3.32 -8.27
CA VAL A 257 15.93 2.59 -7.64
C VAL A 257 16.76 1.95 -8.75
N SER A 258 18.03 2.34 -8.87
CA SER A 258 18.95 1.65 -9.77
C SER A 258 19.24 0.26 -9.19
N SER A 259 18.87 -0.81 -9.90
CA SER A 259 19.47 -2.14 -9.67
C SER A 259 20.99 -1.94 -9.76
N GLY A 260 21.72 -2.24 -8.68
CA GLY A 260 23.06 -1.73 -8.43
C GLY A 260 23.98 -1.73 -9.66
N LYS A 261 24.51 -0.56 -10.01
CA LYS A 261 25.70 -0.46 -10.86
C LYS A 261 26.84 -1.14 -10.10
N SER A 262 27.15 -2.39 -10.43
CA SER A 262 28.42 -2.97 -10.08
C SER A 262 29.51 -2.10 -10.72
N SER A 263 30.33 -1.49 -9.88
CA SER A 263 31.50 -0.73 -10.31
C SER A 263 32.54 -1.70 -10.88
N SER A 264 32.40 -2.09 -12.14
CA SER A 264 33.46 -2.81 -12.85
C SER A 264 34.57 -1.85 -13.21
N ARG A 265 35.72 -2.04 -12.57
CA ARG A 265 37.00 -1.40 -12.89
C ARG A 265 37.30 -1.56 -14.38
N LYS A 266 37.83 -0.49 -14.98
CA LYS A 266 38.34 -0.42 -16.36
C LYS A 266 39.23 -1.63 -16.71
N GLY A 267 38.87 -2.33 -17.77
CA GLY A 267 39.72 -3.24 -18.54
C GLY A 267 39.30 -3.15 -20.00
N ASP A 268 40.23 -2.69 -20.84
CA ASP A 268 40.10 -2.48 -22.28
C ASP A 268 39.79 -3.79 -23.04
N SER A 269 38.96 -3.69 -24.10
CA SER A 269 39.08 -4.36 -25.43
C SER A 269 37.77 -4.92 -25.99
N ASN A 270 37.31 -4.28 -27.08
CA ASN A 270 36.49 -4.73 -28.22
C ASN A 270 35.70 -6.06 -28.19
N GLY A 271 34.41 -5.97 -28.54
CA GLY A 271 33.72 -6.98 -29.36
C GLY A 271 32.28 -7.30 -28.94
N ASN A 272 31.32 -6.84 -29.75
CA ASN A 272 29.91 -7.24 -29.85
C ASN A 272 28.95 -6.99 -28.67
N GLN A 273 27.98 -6.11 -28.95
CA GLN A 273 26.82 -5.81 -28.11
C GLN A 273 25.80 -6.94 -28.18
N SER A 274 25.66 -7.67 -27.08
CA SER A 274 24.43 -8.36 -26.68
C SER A 274 24.40 -8.30 -25.15
N ALA A 275 23.50 -7.51 -24.59
CA ALA A 275 23.24 -7.47 -23.15
C ALA A 275 22.53 -8.78 -22.75
N LEU A 276 23.32 -9.82 -22.54
CA LEU A 276 22.93 -11.04 -21.84
C LEU A 276 22.66 -10.66 -20.37
N LEU A 277 21.39 -10.56 -20.01
CA LEU A 277 20.97 -10.58 -18.60
C LEU A 277 21.28 -11.99 -18.08
N SER A 278 22.33 -12.12 -17.29
CA SER A 278 22.67 -13.36 -16.60
C SER A 278 21.57 -13.70 -15.61
N THR A 279 20.84 -14.78 -15.90
CA THR A 279 20.14 -15.61 -14.93
C THR A 279 21.15 -16.13 -13.91
N GLN A 280 21.28 -15.45 -12.78
CA GLN A 280 21.88 -16.02 -11.58
C GLN A 280 20.95 -15.77 -10.39
N SER A 281 20.33 -16.87 -9.98
CA SER A 281 19.93 -17.16 -8.61
C SER A 281 21.03 -16.72 -7.64
N GLY A 282 20.77 -15.62 -6.96
CA GLY A 282 21.47 -15.10 -5.78
C GLY A 282 20.49 -14.09 -5.17
N LYS A 283 19.77 -14.35 -4.06
CA LYS A 283 20.36 -14.72 -2.76
C LYS A 283 21.72 -14.06 -2.65
N ASP A 284 21.71 -12.73 -2.55
CA ASP A 284 22.47 -11.98 -1.55
C ASP A 284 22.22 -10.47 -1.70
N ILE A 285 21.65 -9.90 -0.63
CA ILE A 285 21.56 -8.48 -0.29
C ILE A 285 20.50 -7.65 -1.06
N GLU A 286 19.24 -8.10 -0.99
CA GLU A 286 18.14 -7.19 -0.65
C GLU A 286 17.69 -7.58 0.75
N LEU A 287 17.97 -6.71 1.71
CA LEU A 287 17.77 -6.98 3.12
C LEU A 287 16.26 -7.15 3.38
N GLY A 288 15.85 -8.39 3.58
CA GLY A 288 14.63 -8.77 4.29
C GLY A 288 14.67 -8.25 5.73
N ALA A 289 14.53 -6.93 5.88
CA ALA A 289 14.40 -6.25 7.16
C ALA A 289 12.93 -5.95 7.49
N ALA A 290 12.02 -6.89 7.20
CA ALA A 290 10.63 -6.80 7.67
C ALA A 290 10.05 -8.15 8.12
N HIS A 291 10.89 -9.17 8.34
CA HIS A 291 10.47 -10.43 8.98
C HIS A 291 10.91 -10.52 10.46
N ASP A 292 11.64 -9.52 11.00
CA ASP A 292 12.19 -9.61 12.37
C ASP A 292 12.27 -8.27 13.13
N LEU A 293 11.35 -7.34 12.87
CA LEU A 293 11.13 -6.22 13.79
C LEU A 293 9.82 -6.46 14.52
N GLY A 294 9.95 -7.17 15.64
CA GLY A 294 8.86 -7.48 16.54
C GLY A 294 8.06 -6.23 16.89
N PHE A 295 6.77 -6.28 16.52
CA PHE A 295 5.74 -5.72 17.38
C PHE A 295 6.04 -6.20 18.80
N GLY A 296 6.25 -5.27 19.72
CA GLY A 296 6.65 -5.57 21.09
C GLY A 296 5.82 -6.71 21.66
N LYS A 297 6.47 -7.84 21.97
CA LYS A 297 5.98 -8.81 22.91
C LYS A 297 5.78 -8.09 24.24
N SER A 298 4.56 -7.65 24.53
CA SER A 298 4.11 -7.63 25.91
C SER A 298 3.72 -9.06 26.25
N ASP A 299 4.43 -9.66 27.19
CA ASP A 299 4.28 -11.04 27.63
C ASP A 299 2.81 -11.43 27.86
N GLY A 300 2.30 -12.41 27.09
CA GLY A 300 1.08 -13.14 27.40
C GLY A 300 0.13 -13.36 26.22
N GLU A 301 0.15 -14.59 25.70
CA GLU A 301 -0.86 -15.27 24.87
C GLU A 301 -1.02 -14.87 23.39
N ASP A 302 -1.24 -15.94 22.62
CA ASP A 302 -1.06 -16.13 21.18
C ASP A 302 -2.39 -15.89 20.41
N ILE A 303 -2.25 -15.73 19.08
CA ILE A 303 -3.26 -15.82 18.00
C ILE A 303 -3.82 -14.48 17.48
N GLY A 304 -3.37 -14.11 16.27
CA GLY A 304 -4.28 -13.62 15.21
C GLY A 304 -4.20 -12.15 14.79
N ALA A 305 -3.04 -11.65 14.36
CA ALA A 305 -2.94 -10.35 13.65
C ALA A 305 -1.84 -10.34 12.55
N ASP A 306 -1.55 -11.49 11.96
CA ASP A 306 -0.37 -11.70 11.09
C ASP A 306 -0.58 -11.28 9.61
N SER A 307 -1.75 -10.72 9.26
CA SER A 307 -2.12 -10.46 7.85
C SER A 307 -1.62 -9.12 7.26
N VAL A 308 -1.06 -8.21 8.06
CA VAL A 308 -0.61 -6.89 7.57
C VAL A 308 0.87 -6.91 7.13
N VAL A 309 1.62 -7.93 7.54
CA VAL A 309 3.08 -8.03 7.30
C VAL A 309 3.40 -8.43 5.84
N SER A 310 2.43 -8.95 5.07
CA SER A 310 2.66 -9.36 3.68
C SER A 310 2.76 -8.21 2.66
N ASP A 311 2.17 -7.04 2.93
CA ASP A 311 2.16 -5.94 1.96
C ASP A 311 3.46 -5.10 2.00
N ASN A 312 4.30 -5.30 3.03
CA ASN A 312 5.67 -4.77 3.09
C ASN A 312 6.64 -5.48 2.13
N LEU A 313 6.26 -6.66 1.60
CA LEU A 313 7.04 -7.39 0.59
C LEU A 313 7.16 -6.60 -0.73
N ILE A 314 6.29 -5.61 -0.95
CA ILE A 314 6.16 -4.84 -2.20
C ILE A 314 7.10 -3.61 -2.24
N ALA A 315 7.73 -3.27 -1.12
CA ALA A 315 8.63 -2.13 -1.02
C ALA A 315 9.82 -2.26 -2.00
N GLY A 316 10.01 -1.26 -2.86
CA GLY A 316 11.12 -1.20 -3.83
C GLY A 316 10.79 -1.70 -5.25
N MET A 317 9.66 -2.41 -5.43
CA MET A 317 9.28 -2.98 -6.73
C MET A 317 8.50 -2.03 -7.66
N GLY A 318 8.21 -0.79 -7.23
CA GLY A 318 7.50 0.18 -8.07
C GLY A 318 5.97 0.00 -8.12
N TYR A 319 5.38 -0.60 -7.08
CA TYR A 319 3.94 -0.85 -6.97
C TYR A 319 3.24 0.00 -5.90
N GLY A 320 4.01 0.65 -5.01
CA GLY A 320 3.48 1.34 -3.83
C GLY A 320 2.50 2.48 -4.14
N LEU A 321 2.85 3.38 -5.07
CA LEU A 321 2.00 4.52 -5.43
C LEU A 321 0.72 4.10 -6.17
N PRO A 322 0.78 3.26 -7.22
CA PRO A 322 -0.44 2.73 -7.85
C PRO A 322 -1.35 1.98 -6.86
N LEU A 323 -0.79 1.15 -5.98
CA LEU A 323 -1.59 0.40 -5.01
C LEU A 323 -2.21 1.32 -3.95
N SER A 324 -1.48 2.34 -3.49
CA SER A 324 -2.00 3.38 -2.60
C SER A 324 -3.20 4.11 -3.21
N LEU A 325 -3.14 4.41 -4.51
CA LEU A 325 -4.26 5.00 -5.24
C LEU A 325 -5.47 4.07 -5.25
N THR A 326 -5.27 2.78 -5.53
CA THR A 326 -6.33 1.77 -5.48
C THR A 326 -6.99 1.70 -4.10
N TYR A 327 -6.21 1.68 -3.01
CA TYR A 327 -6.73 1.71 -1.63
C TYR A 327 -7.64 2.92 -1.36
N CYS A 328 -7.31 4.10 -1.89
CA CYS A 328 -8.12 5.31 -1.73
C CYS A 328 -9.38 5.27 -2.60
N GLN A 329 -9.26 4.86 -3.86
CA GLN A 329 -10.35 4.86 -4.83
C GLN A 329 -11.46 3.87 -4.48
N LEU A 330 -11.11 2.72 -3.88
CA LEU A 330 -12.09 1.70 -3.45
C LEU A 330 -13.19 2.27 -2.53
N PHE A 331 -12.88 3.29 -1.73
CA PHE A 331 -13.82 3.94 -0.81
C PHE A 331 -14.18 5.37 -1.21
N GLY A 332 -14.03 5.69 -2.50
CA GLY A 332 -14.43 6.99 -3.06
C GLY A 332 -13.52 8.16 -2.66
N GLY A 333 -12.30 7.86 -2.20
CA GLY A 333 -11.19 8.78 -2.03
C GLY A 333 -10.35 8.95 -3.31
N ASP A 334 -9.23 9.65 -3.19
CA ASP A 334 -8.32 9.97 -4.31
C ASP A 334 -6.89 10.27 -3.79
N ILE A 335 -5.88 10.09 -4.64
CA ILE A 335 -4.51 10.58 -4.37
C ILE A 335 -4.08 11.45 -5.56
N ARG A 336 -3.59 12.65 -5.26
CA ARG A 336 -3.04 13.57 -6.26
C ARG A 336 -1.62 13.95 -5.90
N LEU A 337 -0.78 14.08 -6.92
CA LEU A 337 0.61 14.41 -6.75
C LEU A 337 0.96 15.63 -7.60
N HIS A 338 1.62 16.60 -6.97
CA HIS A 338 2.11 17.81 -7.60
C HIS A 338 3.61 17.96 -7.29
N SER A 339 4.44 17.68 -8.29
CA SER A 339 5.88 17.81 -8.19
C SER A 339 6.37 19.09 -8.85
N VAL A 340 7.30 19.78 -8.21
CA VAL A 340 8.10 20.85 -8.82
C VAL A 340 9.56 20.42 -8.88
N TRP A 341 10.03 20.13 -10.09
CA TRP A 341 11.41 19.68 -10.31
C TRP A 341 12.43 20.70 -9.81
N GLY A 342 13.42 20.23 -9.08
CA GLY A 342 14.43 21.03 -8.38
C GLY A 342 13.96 21.64 -7.05
N LYS A 343 12.72 21.39 -6.60
CA LYS A 343 12.21 21.87 -5.31
C LYS A 343 11.72 20.73 -4.41
N GLY A 344 10.66 20.05 -4.81
CA GLY A 344 9.96 19.15 -3.90
C GLY A 344 8.67 18.59 -4.49
N THR A 345 7.99 17.76 -3.71
CA THR A 345 6.74 17.09 -4.11
C THR A 345 5.66 17.26 -3.05
N ASP A 346 4.47 17.65 -3.49
CA ASP A 346 3.26 17.65 -2.67
C ASP A 346 2.37 16.46 -3.06
N VAL A 347 1.97 15.67 -2.06
CA VAL A 347 1.02 14.57 -2.22
C VAL A 347 -0.24 14.89 -1.41
N TYR A 348 -1.39 14.83 -2.05
CA TYR A 348 -2.70 15.09 -1.48
C TYR A 348 -3.49 13.78 -1.46
N VAL A 349 -3.74 13.24 -0.27
CA VAL A 349 -4.59 12.08 -0.05
C VAL A 349 -5.95 12.55 0.42
N VAL A 350 -7.01 12.10 -0.23
CA VAL A 350 -8.40 12.41 0.14
C VAL A 350 -9.11 11.11 0.43
N LEU A 351 -9.71 10.99 1.62
CA LEU A 351 -10.46 9.83 2.07
C LEU A 351 -11.86 10.25 2.52
N LYS A 352 -12.84 9.38 2.34
CA LYS A 352 -14.20 9.55 2.84
C LYS A 352 -14.44 8.58 3.98
N GLY A 353 -15.11 9.03 5.03
CA GLY A 353 -15.49 8.18 6.15
C GLY A 353 -16.40 7.03 5.69
N LEU A 354 -16.29 5.90 6.37
CA LEU A 354 -17.06 4.69 6.08
C LEU A 354 -18.36 4.60 6.88
#